data_AF-A0A6J6MC00-F1
#
_entry.id   AF-A0A6J6MC00-F1
#
_cell.length_a   1.000
_cell.length_b   1.000
_cell.length_c   1.000
_cell.angle_alpha   90.00
_cell.angle_beta   90.00
_cell.angle_gamma   90.00
#
_symmetry.space_group_name_H-M   'P 1'
#
loop_
_entity.id
_entity.type
_entity.pdbx_description
1 polymer ?
#
loop_
_entity_poly.entity_id
_entity_poly.type
_entity_poly.pdbx_seq_one_letter_code
_entity_poly.pdbx_strand_id
1 'polypeptide(L)'
;MGADLVEGVLQGMGFQPEDIEMVVTVVRHHLLLAETATRRDLDDPATVAFITERISDSQTLDLLAALTEADSIATGSAMWSTWRQSLIKDLIRRSHAAIAGRALPEQPKLTEDQLVAIDQPGVWVVMNEVADGHELTLVAPDRIGLLATVAGVLAVNQLEVRAAKVMTVGERAVQVWSVHPMFGELPRMEKLTDQLKNAIDGNFDIAERLRKRDEAYRPTVVAAAPVVDIVENASEHTSILEVRAHDAPGLLYRVTRAIAATDAAIMGARVSTLGSDAVDVFFLVDRQGNPLSEQHAAAVKVTVMGELLQPLP
;
A
#
# COMPACT_ATOMS: atom_id res chain seq x y z
N MET A 1 -15.30 15.46 27.10
CA MET A 1 -16.63 14.89 27.44
C MET A 1 -16.55 13.40 27.75
N GLY A 2 -16.11 12.52 26.83
CA GLY A 2 -15.94 11.09 27.16
C GLY A 2 -14.84 10.80 28.20
N ALA A 3 -13.67 11.42 28.04
CA ALA A 3 -12.53 11.25 28.96
C ALA A 3 -12.82 11.76 30.39
N ASP A 4 -13.53 12.87 30.52
CA ASP A 4 -13.86 13.45 31.84
C ASP A 4 -14.91 12.60 32.59
N LEU A 5 -15.79 11.91 31.84
CA LEU A 5 -16.78 11.00 32.41
C LEU A 5 -16.15 9.69 32.88
N VAL A 6 -15.22 9.12 32.10
CA VAL A 6 -14.61 7.82 32.43
C VAL A 6 -13.77 7.90 33.70
N GLU A 7 -13.09 9.03 33.92
CA GLU A 7 -12.28 9.26 35.12
C GLU A 7 -13.12 9.12 36.40
N GLY A 8 -14.24 9.85 36.49
CA GLY A 8 -15.11 9.82 37.66
C GLY A 8 -15.76 8.44 37.90
N VAL A 9 -16.09 7.71 36.83
CA VAL A 9 -16.63 6.34 36.93
C VAL A 9 -15.58 5.39 37.51
N LEU A 10 -14.36 5.39 36.96
CA LEU A 10 -13.31 4.47 37.41
C LEU A 10 -12.83 4.78 38.83
N GLN A 11 -12.76 6.06 39.21
CA GLN A 11 -12.53 6.47 40.61
C GLN A 11 -13.61 5.89 41.53
N GLY A 12 -14.88 6.00 41.13
CA GLY A 12 -16.01 5.42 41.89
C GLY A 12 -15.99 3.89 41.99
N MET A 13 -15.38 3.21 41.02
CA MET A 13 -15.21 1.76 41.00
C MET A 13 -13.95 1.27 41.75
N GLY A 14 -13.09 2.19 42.22
CA GLY A 14 -11.90 1.86 43.01
C GLY A 14 -10.68 1.40 42.21
N PHE A 15 -10.60 1.76 40.92
CA PHE A 15 -9.40 1.49 40.11
C PHE A 15 -8.19 2.30 40.60
N GLN A 16 -6.97 1.79 40.30
CA GLN A 16 -5.75 2.50 40.66
C GLN A 16 -5.56 3.75 39.78
N PRO A 17 -4.90 4.80 40.29
CA PRO A 17 -4.68 6.03 39.53
C PRO A 17 -4.00 5.81 38.17
N GLU A 18 -3.05 4.87 38.11
CA GLU A 18 -2.32 4.50 36.89
C GLU A 18 -3.24 3.91 35.82
N ASP A 19 -4.14 2.99 36.21
CA ASP A 19 -5.15 2.40 35.30
C ASP A 19 -6.15 3.47 34.81
N ILE A 20 -6.52 4.39 35.70
CA ILE A 20 -7.43 5.49 35.38
C ILE A 20 -6.79 6.40 34.32
N GLU A 21 -5.54 6.81 34.52
CA GLU A 21 -4.81 7.66 33.58
C GLU A 21 -4.66 6.99 32.20
N MET A 22 -4.35 5.69 32.18
CA MET A 22 -4.26 4.90 30.96
C MET A 22 -5.59 4.89 30.19
N VAL A 23 -6.70 4.55 30.86
CA VAL A 23 -8.03 4.52 30.20
C VAL A 23 -8.48 5.91 29.77
N VAL A 24 -8.23 6.95 30.58
CA VAL A 24 -8.53 8.34 30.22
C VAL A 24 -7.77 8.75 28.95
N THR A 25 -6.50 8.34 28.84
CA THR A 25 -5.65 8.60 27.65
C THR A 25 -6.21 7.88 26.42
N VAL A 26 -6.53 6.59 26.53
CA VAL A 26 -7.11 5.79 25.45
C VAL A 26 -8.44 6.39 24.96
N VAL A 27 -9.35 6.77 25.87
CA VAL A 27 -10.63 7.39 25.51
C VAL A 27 -10.43 8.78 24.90
N ARG A 28 -9.50 9.57 25.42
CA ARG A 28 -9.17 10.90 24.88
C ARG A 28 -8.65 10.83 23.45
N HIS A 29 -7.86 9.81 23.14
CA HIS A 29 -7.18 9.64 21.86
C HIS A 29 -7.79 8.55 20.97
N HIS A 30 -9.03 8.08 21.22
CA HIS A 30 -9.61 6.94 20.50
C HIS A 30 -9.64 7.06 18.96
N LEU A 31 -9.63 8.28 18.39
CA LEU A 31 -9.56 8.50 16.93
C LEU A 31 -8.12 8.61 16.39
N LEU A 32 -7.12 8.70 17.27
CA LEU A 32 -5.74 9.03 16.92
C LEU A 32 -5.17 8.06 15.88
N LEU A 33 -5.30 6.75 16.11
CA LEU A 33 -4.79 5.74 15.18
C LEU A 33 -5.58 5.73 13.87
N ALA A 34 -6.92 5.72 13.92
CA ALA A 34 -7.75 5.68 12.72
C ALA A 34 -7.53 6.90 11.80
N GLU A 35 -7.50 8.11 12.36
CA GLU A 35 -7.27 9.33 11.60
C GLU A 35 -5.82 9.42 11.11
N THR A 36 -4.84 9.12 11.96
CA THR A 36 -3.43 9.24 11.58
C THR A 36 -3.06 8.22 10.51
N ALA A 37 -3.48 6.97 10.68
CA ALA A 37 -3.14 5.89 9.76
C ALA A 37 -3.70 6.14 8.36
N THR A 38 -4.87 6.77 8.28
CA THR A 38 -5.48 7.11 6.99
C THR A 38 -4.89 8.39 6.42
N ARG A 39 -4.84 9.48 7.20
CA ARG A 39 -4.53 10.84 6.72
C ARG A 39 -3.06 11.15 6.50
N ARG A 40 -2.15 10.40 7.10
CA ARG A 40 -0.72 10.72 7.07
C ARG A 40 0.11 9.66 6.37
N ASP A 41 1.23 10.09 5.81
CA ASP A 41 2.24 9.18 5.28
C ASP A 41 2.89 8.41 6.44
N LEU A 42 2.66 7.09 6.48
CA LEU A 42 3.24 6.19 7.48
C LEU A 42 4.75 6.05 7.35
N ASP A 43 5.32 6.43 6.21
CA ASP A 43 6.76 6.47 5.98
C ASP A 43 7.41 7.75 6.49
N ASP A 44 6.65 8.79 6.85
CA ASP A 44 7.16 9.98 7.53
C ASP A 44 7.46 9.68 9.01
N PRO A 45 8.72 9.82 9.47
CA PRO A 45 9.06 9.71 10.90
C PRO A 45 8.23 10.66 11.78
N ALA A 46 7.80 11.82 11.26
CA ALA A 46 6.93 12.75 11.99
C ALA A 46 5.55 12.15 12.28
N THR A 47 5.03 11.27 11.42
CA THR A 47 3.76 10.56 11.66
C THR A 47 3.85 9.64 12.86
N VAL A 48 4.96 8.90 12.98
CA VAL A 48 5.19 8.02 14.14
C VAL A 48 5.47 8.86 15.39
N ALA A 49 6.28 9.91 15.27
CA ALA A 49 6.56 10.84 16.37
C ALA A 49 5.27 11.46 16.92
N PHE A 50 4.33 11.85 16.04
CA PHE A 50 3.03 12.37 16.43
C PHE A 50 2.23 11.40 17.31
N ILE A 51 2.33 10.09 17.06
CA ILE A 51 1.75 9.05 17.92
C ILE A 51 2.50 8.96 19.24
N THR A 52 3.83 8.81 19.20
CA THR A 52 4.63 8.54 20.39
C THR A 52 4.73 9.71 21.37
N GLU A 53 4.53 10.95 20.89
CA GLU A 53 4.37 12.14 21.74
C GLU A 53 3.09 12.10 22.61
N ARG A 54 2.06 11.37 22.15
CA ARG A 54 0.76 11.26 22.84
C ARG A 54 0.61 9.95 23.59
N ILE A 55 1.23 8.88 23.06
CA ILE A 55 1.18 7.53 23.60
C ILE A 55 2.61 7.01 23.71
N SER A 56 3.20 7.09 24.90
CA SER A 56 4.62 6.84 25.11
C SER A 56 4.96 5.40 25.54
N ASP A 57 3.96 4.55 25.80
CA ASP A 57 4.14 3.17 26.23
C ASP A 57 3.35 2.18 25.37
N SER A 58 3.88 0.95 25.27
CA SER A 58 3.30 -0.09 24.41
C SER A 58 1.94 -0.58 24.90
N GLN A 59 1.70 -0.61 26.22
CA GLN A 59 0.46 -1.17 26.77
C GLN A 59 -0.74 -0.25 26.45
N THR A 60 -0.57 1.05 26.60
CA THR A 60 -1.57 2.06 26.20
C THR A 60 -1.79 2.03 24.69
N LEU A 61 -0.74 1.83 23.89
CA LEU A 61 -0.86 1.71 22.43
C LEU A 61 -1.67 0.48 22.02
N ASP A 62 -1.45 -0.67 22.66
CA ASP A 62 -2.21 -1.91 22.41
C ASP A 62 -3.71 -1.74 22.75
N LEU A 63 -4.00 -1.10 23.88
CA LEU A 63 -5.40 -0.81 24.27
C LEU A 63 -6.06 0.17 23.31
N LEU A 64 -5.33 1.21 22.89
CA LEU A 64 -5.83 2.16 21.89
C LEU A 64 -6.10 1.48 20.55
N ALA A 65 -5.24 0.54 20.13
CA ALA A 65 -5.45 -0.25 18.92
C ALA A 65 -6.74 -1.09 19.01
N ALA A 66 -6.94 -1.80 20.12
CA ALA A 66 -8.13 -2.60 20.35
C ALA A 66 -9.41 -1.74 20.36
N LEU A 67 -9.38 -0.56 21.01
CA LEU A 67 -10.50 0.37 21.00
C LEU A 67 -10.78 0.91 19.59
N THR A 68 -9.73 1.25 18.83
CA THR A 68 -9.85 1.78 17.45
C THR A 68 -10.53 0.76 16.54
N GLU A 69 -10.15 -0.52 16.65
CA GLU A 69 -10.76 -1.62 15.90
C GLU A 69 -12.23 -1.80 16.29
N ALA A 70 -12.52 -1.87 17.59
CA ALA A 70 -13.88 -2.03 18.09
C ALA A 70 -14.80 -0.88 17.64
N ASP A 71 -14.32 0.36 17.73
CA ASP A 71 -15.07 1.56 17.32
C ASP A 71 -15.34 1.57 15.81
N SER A 72 -14.34 1.23 14.99
CA SER A 72 -14.48 1.18 13.54
C SER A 72 -15.44 0.08 13.08
N ILE A 73 -15.43 -1.08 13.73
CA ILE A 73 -16.38 -2.17 13.45
C ILE A 73 -17.81 -1.74 13.84
N ALA A 74 -17.96 -1.09 15.00
CA ALA A 74 -19.26 -0.66 15.52
C ALA A 74 -19.91 0.46 14.68
N THR A 75 -19.10 1.34 14.10
CA THR A 75 -19.56 2.48 13.30
C THR A 75 -19.84 2.14 11.83
N GLY A 76 -19.56 0.90 11.40
CA GLY A 76 -20.00 0.32 10.14
C GLY A 76 -18.86 -0.41 9.40
N SER A 77 -19.14 -1.59 8.85
CA SER A 77 -18.12 -2.44 8.19
C SER A 77 -17.41 -1.77 7.00
N ALA A 78 -18.06 -0.81 6.33
CA ALA A 78 -17.43 0.01 5.29
C ALA A 78 -16.30 0.91 5.85
N MET A 79 -16.35 1.28 7.14
CA MET A 79 -15.31 2.06 7.80
C MET A 79 -14.17 1.20 8.35
N TRP A 80 -14.28 -0.13 8.38
CA TRP A 80 -13.22 -1.06 8.77
C TRP A 80 -12.75 -1.91 7.59
N SER A 81 -12.37 -1.24 6.51
CA SER A 81 -11.86 -1.91 5.32
C SER A 81 -10.50 -2.57 5.57
N THR A 82 -10.13 -3.56 4.76
CA THR A 82 -8.88 -4.33 4.95
C THR A 82 -7.65 -3.45 4.73
N TRP A 83 -7.74 -2.44 3.86
CA TRP A 83 -6.79 -1.33 3.75
C TRP A 83 -6.54 -0.63 5.09
N ARG A 84 -7.61 -0.16 5.74
CA ARG A 84 -7.50 0.65 6.95
C ARG A 84 -6.91 -0.19 8.09
N GLN A 85 -7.29 -1.47 8.15
CA GLN A 85 -6.66 -2.44 9.04
C GLN A 85 -5.15 -2.55 8.81
N SER A 86 -4.71 -2.65 7.56
CA SER A 86 -3.28 -2.75 7.20
C SER A 86 -2.51 -1.49 7.59
N LEU A 87 -3.04 -0.31 7.31
CA LEU A 87 -2.43 0.97 7.71
C LEU A 87 -2.30 1.10 9.23
N ILE A 88 -3.36 0.78 9.96
CA ILE A 88 -3.37 0.86 11.43
C ILE A 88 -2.35 -0.14 12.00
N LYS A 89 -2.31 -1.38 11.48
CA LYS A 89 -1.31 -2.37 11.88
C LYS A 89 0.11 -1.90 11.60
N ASP A 90 0.39 -1.30 10.45
CA ASP A 90 1.73 -0.79 10.12
C ASP A 90 2.10 0.39 11.02
N LEU A 91 1.17 1.32 11.27
CA LEU A 91 1.40 2.44 12.18
C LEU A 91 1.67 1.96 13.61
N ILE A 92 0.90 0.99 14.11
CA ILE A 92 1.11 0.37 15.43
C ILE A 92 2.50 -0.28 15.50
N ARG A 93 2.85 -1.11 14.51
CA ARG A 93 4.15 -1.79 14.43
C ARG A 93 5.31 -0.78 14.48
N ARG A 94 5.23 0.30 13.69
CA ARG A 94 6.25 1.37 13.69
C ARG A 94 6.30 2.11 15.02
N SER A 95 5.14 2.43 15.59
CA SER A 95 5.04 3.12 16.88
C SER A 95 5.64 2.29 18.03
N HIS A 96 5.38 0.97 18.08
CA HIS A 96 6.07 0.09 19.03
C HIS A 96 7.59 0.07 18.82
N ALA A 97 8.05 0.04 17.58
CA ALA A 97 9.49 0.08 17.30
C ALA A 97 10.13 1.38 17.84
N ALA A 98 9.47 2.52 17.62
CA ALA A 98 9.91 3.82 18.15
C ALA A 98 9.90 3.87 19.69
N ILE A 99 8.82 3.41 20.33
CA ILE A 99 8.72 3.32 21.80
C ILE A 99 9.84 2.44 22.37
N ALA A 100 10.19 1.36 21.69
CA ALA A 100 11.31 0.49 22.06
C ALA A 100 12.70 1.08 21.76
N GLY A 101 12.78 2.33 21.31
CA GLY A 101 14.04 3.02 20.96
C GLY A 101 14.73 2.47 19.72
N ARG A 102 14.03 1.69 18.88
CA ARG A 102 14.57 1.22 17.61
C ARG A 102 14.48 2.34 16.59
N ALA A 103 15.53 2.50 15.77
CA ALA A 103 15.51 3.48 14.69
C ALA A 103 14.31 3.20 13.78
N LEU A 104 13.49 4.24 13.59
CA LEU A 104 12.47 4.22 12.55
C LEU A 104 13.17 4.30 11.19
N PRO A 105 12.68 3.58 10.17
CA PRO A 105 13.18 3.79 8.82
C PRO A 105 12.97 5.27 8.47
N GLU A 106 14.05 5.97 8.09
CA GLU A 106 13.94 7.33 7.56
C GLU A 106 13.04 7.30 6.31
N GLN A 107 12.37 8.42 5.99
CA GLN A 107 11.77 8.57 4.67
C GLN A 107 12.84 8.22 3.63
N PRO A 108 12.55 7.34 2.67
CA PRO A 108 13.53 6.96 1.67
C PRO A 108 13.84 8.20 0.83
N LYS A 109 14.90 8.91 1.20
CA LYS A 109 15.62 9.76 0.25
C LYS A 109 16.19 8.84 -0.80
N LEU A 110 16.25 9.32 -2.04
CA LEU A 110 16.90 8.57 -3.10
C LEU A 110 18.31 8.19 -2.64
N THR A 111 18.65 6.91 -2.77
CA THR A 111 20.00 6.43 -2.46
C THR A 111 21.00 7.05 -3.44
N GLU A 112 22.28 7.06 -3.08
CA GLU A 112 23.33 7.54 -3.99
C GLU A 112 23.30 6.79 -5.33
N ASP A 113 23.06 5.47 -5.30
CA ASP A 113 22.92 4.65 -6.51
C ASP A 113 21.71 5.07 -7.35
N GLN A 114 20.59 5.40 -6.73
CA GLN A 114 19.39 5.88 -7.43
C GLN A 114 19.64 7.26 -8.06
N LEU A 115 20.34 8.16 -7.36
CA LEU A 115 20.72 9.46 -7.91
C LEU A 115 21.62 9.31 -9.14
N VAL A 116 22.63 8.43 -9.05
CA VAL A 116 23.50 8.11 -10.20
C VAL A 116 22.71 7.47 -11.34
N ALA A 117 21.74 6.60 -11.05
CA ALA A 117 20.91 5.94 -12.06
C ALA A 117 19.91 6.89 -12.76
N ILE A 118 19.50 7.98 -12.09
CA ILE A 118 18.68 9.04 -12.70
C ILE A 118 19.46 9.76 -13.81
N ASP A 119 20.77 9.97 -13.64
CA ASP A 119 21.57 10.65 -14.65
C ASP A 119 21.96 9.74 -15.84
N GLN A 120 21.64 8.44 -15.79
CA GLN A 120 21.96 7.49 -16.85
C GLN A 120 20.82 7.31 -17.86
N PRO A 121 21.09 7.24 -19.18
CA PRO A 121 20.07 6.96 -20.18
C PRO A 121 19.55 5.51 -20.08
N GLY A 122 18.28 5.30 -20.46
CA GLY A 122 17.67 3.97 -20.52
C GLY A 122 17.16 3.44 -19.18
N VAL A 123 17.07 2.12 -19.08
CA VAL A 123 16.51 1.39 -17.92
C VAL A 123 17.64 0.82 -17.07
N TRP A 124 17.67 1.20 -15.80
CA TRP A 124 18.53 0.65 -14.77
C TRP A 124 17.70 -0.18 -13.80
N VAL A 125 18.19 -1.37 -13.43
CA VAL A 125 17.49 -2.30 -12.53
C VAL A 125 18.50 -2.92 -11.58
N VAL A 126 18.16 -2.93 -10.29
CA VAL A 126 18.91 -3.65 -9.25
C VAL A 126 17.93 -4.41 -8.36
N MET A 127 18.38 -5.52 -7.79
CA MET A 127 17.66 -6.28 -6.78
C MET A 127 18.58 -6.47 -5.59
N ASN A 128 18.12 -6.11 -4.40
CA ASN A 128 18.85 -6.28 -3.15
C ASN A 128 18.07 -7.22 -2.23
N GLU A 129 18.80 -8.04 -1.47
CA GLU A 129 18.21 -8.82 -0.39
C GLU A 129 17.99 -7.91 0.83
N VAL A 130 16.80 -8.01 1.44
CA VAL A 130 16.42 -7.25 2.63
C VAL A 130 15.85 -8.21 3.68
N ALA A 131 15.66 -7.73 4.91
CA ALA A 131 15.23 -8.58 6.02
C ALA A 131 13.91 -9.35 5.78
N ASP A 132 13.01 -8.78 4.97
CA ASP A 132 11.72 -9.38 4.60
C ASP A 132 11.64 -9.49 3.07
N GLY A 133 12.52 -10.31 2.49
CA GLY A 133 12.52 -10.65 1.07
C GLY A 133 13.50 -9.86 0.22
N HIS A 134 13.01 -9.30 -0.87
CA HIS A 134 13.86 -8.60 -1.84
C HIS A 134 13.26 -7.27 -2.24
N GLU A 135 14.13 -6.31 -2.52
CA GLU A 135 13.78 -5.00 -3.03
C GLU A 135 14.32 -4.84 -4.45
N LEU A 136 13.42 -4.69 -5.41
CA LEU A 136 13.77 -4.34 -6.79
C LEU A 136 13.64 -2.83 -6.95
N THR A 137 14.73 -2.18 -7.36
CA THR A 137 14.67 -0.78 -7.81
C THR A 137 14.80 -0.74 -9.33
N LEU A 138 13.89 0.00 -9.97
CA LEU A 138 13.92 0.32 -11.39
C LEU A 138 13.99 1.84 -11.58
N VAL A 139 14.91 2.29 -12.42
CA VAL A 139 14.96 3.67 -12.89
C VAL A 139 14.82 3.69 -14.41
N ALA A 140 13.84 4.44 -14.92
CA ALA A 140 13.52 4.51 -16.35
C ALA A 140 12.88 5.86 -16.70
N PRO A 141 12.75 6.22 -18.00
CA PRO A 141 11.93 7.36 -18.41
C PRO A 141 10.51 7.25 -17.85
N ASP A 142 10.03 8.32 -17.22
CA ASP A 142 8.71 8.34 -16.61
C ASP A 142 7.62 8.44 -17.68
N ARG A 143 6.55 7.68 -17.49
CA ARG A 143 5.36 7.71 -18.33
C ARG A 143 4.22 6.94 -17.65
N ILE A 144 3.01 7.39 -17.95
CA ILE A 144 1.79 6.67 -17.56
C ILE A 144 1.85 5.23 -18.08
N GLY A 145 1.54 4.27 -17.21
CA GLY A 145 1.59 2.84 -17.52
C GLY A 145 2.94 2.15 -17.29
N LEU A 146 4.02 2.88 -16.92
CA LEU A 146 5.30 2.26 -16.56
C LEU A 146 5.13 1.27 -15.40
N LEU A 147 4.47 1.68 -14.31
CA LEU A 147 4.21 0.81 -13.15
C LEU A 147 3.45 -0.46 -13.57
N ALA A 148 2.44 -0.35 -14.44
CA ALA A 148 1.72 -1.51 -14.96
C ALA A 148 2.65 -2.44 -15.74
N THR A 149 3.48 -1.90 -16.61
CA THR A 149 4.48 -2.67 -17.37
C THR A 149 5.39 -3.48 -16.45
N VAL A 150 5.91 -2.84 -15.39
CA VAL A 150 6.78 -3.51 -14.41
C VAL A 150 6.02 -4.57 -13.62
N ALA A 151 4.82 -4.26 -13.10
CA ALA A 151 3.97 -5.23 -12.40
C ALA A 151 3.68 -6.47 -13.26
N GLY A 152 3.44 -6.28 -14.56
CA GLY A 152 3.24 -7.37 -15.52
C GLY A 152 4.45 -8.27 -15.68
N VAL A 153 5.65 -7.68 -15.82
CA VAL A 153 6.90 -8.47 -15.92
C VAL A 153 7.21 -9.21 -14.62
N LEU A 154 6.98 -8.58 -13.45
CA LEU A 154 7.13 -9.25 -12.14
C LEU A 154 6.18 -10.45 -12.02
N ALA A 155 4.91 -10.28 -12.39
CA ALA A 155 3.92 -11.35 -12.38
C ALA A 155 4.27 -12.50 -13.35
N VAL A 156 4.79 -12.20 -14.55
CA VAL A 156 5.30 -13.21 -15.50
C VAL A 156 6.44 -14.03 -14.90
N ASN A 157 7.27 -13.41 -14.05
CA ASN A 157 8.38 -14.06 -13.36
C ASN A 157 8.01 -14.66 -11.99
N GLN A 158 6.72 -14.71 -11.64
CA GLN A 158 6.22 -15.28 -10.39
C GLN A 158 6.76 -14.59 -9.14
N LEU A 159 7.02 -13.28 -9.25
CA LEU A 159 7.33 -12.44 -8.11
C LEU A 159 6.02 -11.88 -7.56
N GLU A 160 5.71 -12.26 -6.34
CA GLU A 160 4.66 -11.65 -5.55
C GLU A 160 5.10 -10.25 -5.15
N VAL A 161 4.24 -9.26 -5.38
CA VAL A 161 4.50 -7.86 -5.00
C VAL A 161 3.77 -7.60 -3.68
N ARG A 162 4.46 -7.04 -2.68
CA ARG A 162 3.85 -6.59 -1.43
C ARG A 162 3.65 -5.08 -1.39
N ALA A 163 4.57 -4.35 -2.01
CA ALA A 163 4.51 -2.89 -2.09
C ALA A 163 5.25 -2.38 -3.31
N ALA A 164 4.80 -1.24 -3.80
CA ALA A 164 5.49 -0.45 -4.81
C ALA A 164 5.48 1.02 -4.38
N LYS A 165 6.61 1.71 -4.53
CA LYS A 165 6.74 3.16 -4.36
C LYS A 165 7.23 3.77 -5.65
N VAL A 166 6.68 4.90 -6.05
CA VAL A 166 7.08 5.62 -7.26
C VAL A 166 7.49 7.04 -6.88
N MET A 167 8.66 7.44 -7.35
CA MET A 167 9.14 8.81 -7.26
C MET A 167 9.47 9.29 -8.66
N THR A 168 9.03 10.50 -9.01
CA THR A 168 9.38 11.14 -10.28
C THR A 168 10.44 12.20 -10.02
N VAL A 169 11.54 12.14 -10.78
CA VAL A 169 12.61 13.14 -10.77
C VAL A 169 12.88 13.58 -12.21
N GLY A 170 12.49 14.82 -12.53
CA GLY A 170 12.52 15.32 -13.90
C GLY A 170 11.64 14.46 -14.81
N GLU A 171 12.23 13.90 -15.86
CA GLU A 171 11.54 13.02 -16.82
C GLU A 171 11.73 11.53 -16.51
N ARG A 172 12.14 11.19 -15.30
CA ARG A 172 12.47 9.81 -14.91
C ARG A 172 11.68 9.37 -13.70
N ALA A 173 11.32 8.09 -13.69
CA ALA A 173 10.69 7.43 -12.57
C ALA A 173 11.72 6.53 -11.86
N VAL A 174 11.71 6.58 -10.54
CA VAL A 174 12.32 5.60 -9.65
C VAL A 174 11.18 4.79 -9.05
N GLN A 175 11.16 3.49 -9.30
CA GLN A 175 10.20 2.57 -8.72
C GLN A 175 10.89 1.58 -7.81
N VAL A 176 10.47 1.52 -6.55
CA VAL A 176 10.98 0.60 -5.54
C VAL A 176 9.91 -0.41 -5.22
N TRP A 177 10.22 -1.70 -5.38
CA TRP A 177 9.28 -2.80 -5.27
C TRP A 177 9.73 -3.78 -4.20
N SER A 178 8.88 -4.03 -3.20
CA SER A 178 9.08 -5.14 -2.26
C SER A 178 8.47 -6.40 -2.89
N VAL A 179 9.32 -7.40 -3.15
CA VAL A 179 8.93 -8.61 -3.86
C VAL A 179 9.43 -9.88 -3.18
N HIS A 180 8.68 -10.97 -3.39
CA HIS A 180 9.06 -12.31 -2.97
C HIS A 180 8.85 -13.32 -4.11
N PRO A 181 9.72 -14.32 -4.26
CA PRO A 181 9.44 -15.42 -5.16
C PRO A 181 8.25 -16.22 -4.61
N MET A 182 7.21 -16.42 -5.42
CA MET A 182 6.08 -17.29 -5.03
C MET A 182 6.53 -18.74 -4.85
N PHE A 183 7.48 -19.19 -5.67
CA PHE A 183 8.05 -20.54 -5.63
C PHE A 183 9.53 -20.50 -6.01
N GLY A 184 10.34 -21.33 -5.34
CA GLY A 184 11.73 -21.57 -5.72
C GLY A 184 12.64 -20.35 -5.55
N GLU A 185 13.65 -20.26 -6.42
CA GLU A 185 14.66 -19.20 -6.40
C GLU A 185 14.25 -18.00 -7.26
N LEU A 186 14.88 -16.85 -7.00
CA LEU A 186 14.72 -15.65 -7.81
C LEU A 186 15.08 -15.90 -9.29
N PRO A 187 14.43 -15.18 -10.23
CA PRO A 187 14.86 -15.19 -11.62
C PRO A 187 16.28 -14.62 -11.75
N ARG A 188 17.03 -15.10 -12.75
CA ARG A 188 18.32 -14.49 -13.09
C ARG A 188 18.12 -13.00 -13.43
N MET A 189 18.88 -12.14 -12.77
CA MET A 189 18.74 -10.68 -12.91
C MET A 189 18.95 -10.17 -14.34
N GLU A 190 19.87 -10.78 -15.09
CA GLU A 190 20.08 -10.47 -16.52
C GLU A 190 18.79 -10.67 -17.33
N LYS A 191 18.15 -11.84 -17.17
CA LYS A 191 16.89 -12.18 -17.84
C LYS A 191 15.75 -11.23 -17.42
N LEU A 192 15.62 -10.95 -16.14
CA LEU A 192 14.58 -10.05 -15.64
C LEU A 192 14.77 -8.63 -16.20
N THR A 193 16.00 -8.15 -16.21
CA THR A 193 16.36 -6.83 -16.76
C THR A 193 16.06 -6.74 -18.25
N ASP A 194 16.41 -7.77 -19.03
CA ASP A 194 16.12 -7.82 -20.47
C ASP A 194 14.61 -7.81 -20.73
N GLN A 195 13.83 -8.53 -19.93
CA GLN A 195 12.38 -8.55 -20.05
C GLN A 195 11.76 -7.19 -19.70
N LEU A 196 12.23 -6.53 -18.64
CA LEU A 196 11.79 -5.18 -18.27
C LEU A 196 12.10 -4.17 -19.38
N LYS A 197 13.32 -4.19 -19.94
CA LYS A 197 13.70 -3.35 -21.07
C LYS A 197 12.81 -3.59 -22.29
N ASN A 198 12.66 -4.84 -22.72
CA ASN A 198 11.81 -5.18 -23.86
C ASN A 198 10.34 -4.80 -23.62
N ALA A 199 9.82 -4.95 -22.41
CA ALA A 199 8.46 -4.54 -22.07
C ALA A 199 8.28 -3.02 -22.10
N ILE A 200 9.26 -2.27 -21.58
CA ILE A 200 9.27 -0.81 -21.64
C ILE A 200 9.35 -0.33 -23.10
N ASP A 201 10.06 -1.04 -23.96
CA ASP A 201 10.12 -0.72 -25.39
C ASP A 201 8.91 -1.21 -26.20
N GLY A 202 7.94 -1.89 -25.55
CA GLY A 202 6.74 -2.44 -26.21
C GLY A 202 6.99 -3.76 -26.98
N ASN A 203 8.18 -4.34 -26.85
CA ASN A 203 8.62 -5.57 -27.52
C ASN A 203 8.43 -6.84 -26.66
N PHE A 204 7.58 -6.78 -25.64
CA PHE A 204 7.28 -7.90 -24.76
C PHE A 204 5.78 -7.99 -24.48
N ASP A 205 5.12 -8.98 -25.07
CA ASP A 205 3.71 -9.23 -24.87
C ASP A 205 3.44 -9.81 -23.47
N ILE A 206 3.15 -8.91 -22.52
CA ILE A 206 2.82 -9.24 -21.14
C ILE A 206 1.47 -9.97 -21.09
N ALA A 207 0.46 -9.49 -21.83
CA ALA A 207 -0.90 -10.02 -21.78
C ALA A 207 -0.93 -11.49 -22.18
N GLU A 208 -0.35 -11.84 -23.33
CA GLU A 208 -0.31 -13.22 -23.81
C GLU A 208 0.44 -14.16 -22.85
N ARG A 209 1.49 -13.67 -22.18
CA ARG A 209 2.25 -14.47 -21.20
C ARG A 209 1.46 -14.71 -19.92
N LEU A 210 0.71 -13.72 -19.44
CA LEU A 210 -0.16 -13.86 -18.28
C LEU A 210 -1.36 -14.75 -18.60
N ARG A 211 -1.95 -14.62 -19.79
CA ARG A 211 -3.05 -15.48 -20.27
C ARG A 211 -2.66 -16.95 -20.28
N LYS A 212 -1.49 -17.30 -20.81
CA LYS A 212 -0.96 -18.69 -20.75
C LYS A 212 -0.79 -19.23 -19.34
N ARG A 213 -0.50 -18.36 -18.36
CA ARG A 213 -0.39 -18.76 -16.96
C ARG A 213 -1.75 -18.95 -16.30
N ASP A 214 -2.70 -18.08 -16.63
CA ASP A 214 -4.07 -18.18 -16.13
C ASP A 214 -4.78 -19.43 -16.64
N GLU A 215 -4.58 -19.81 -17.91
CA GLU A 215 -5.07 -21.10 -18.43
C GLU A 215 -4.55 -22.32 -17.66
N ALA A 216 -3.34 -22.21 -17.10
CA ALA A 216 -2.75 -23.25 -16.26
C ALA A 216 -3.23 -23.15 -14.79
N TYR A 217 -3.77 -22.00 -14.38
CA TYR A 217 -4.33 -21.76 -13.06
C TYR A 217 -5.75 -22.34 -12.99
N ARG A 218 -6.00 -23.21 -12.00
CA ARG A 218 -7.34 -23.75 -11.74
C ARG A 218 -7.82 -23.21 -10.40
N PRO A 219 -8.73 -22.23 -10.37
CA PRO A 219 -9.29 -21.76 -9.11
C PRO A 219 -10.02 -22.91 -8.43
N THR A 220 -9.72 -23.13 -7.15
CA THR A 220 -10.36 -24.16 -6.32
C THR A 220 -11.60 -23.63 -5.60
N VAL A 221 -11.84 -22.33 -5.65
CA VAL A 221 -12.93 -21.62 -4.97
C VAL A 221 -13.64 -20.71 -5.97
N VAL A 222 -14.96 -20.55 -5.81
CA VAL A 222 -15.72 -19.55 -6.58
C VAL A 222 -15.34 -18.17 -6.06
N ALA A 223 -14.69 -17.37 -6.89
CA ALA A 223 -14.33 -16.00 -6.58
C ALA A 223 -15.57 -15.15 -6.25
N ALA A 224 -15.52 -14.39 -5.17
CA ALA A 224 -16.49 -13.33 -4.92
C ALA A 224 -16.35 -12.23 -6.00
N ALA A 225 -17.43 -11.47 -6.22
CA ALA A 225 -17.36 -10.32 -7.11
C ALA A 225 -16.35 -9.29 -6.59
N PRO A 226 -15.53 -8.68 -7.47
CA PRO A 226 -14.57 -7.67 -7.05
C PRO A 226 -15.29 -6.44 -6.49
N VAL A 227 -14.65 -5.76 -5.54
CA VAL A 227 -15.08 -4.50 -4.96
C VAL A 227 -14.00 -3.46 -5.23
N VAL A 228 -14.42 -2.29 -5.70
CA VAL A 228 -13.52 -1.17 -6.00
C VAL A 228 -14.14 0.07 -5.39
N ASP A 229 -13.43 0.71 -4.48
CA ASP A 229 -13.91 1.88 -3.75
C ASP A 229 -12.86 3.00 -3.68
N ILE A 230 -13.36 4.23 -3.62
CA ILE A 230 -12.54 5.42 -3.36
C ILE A 230 -12.67 5.73 -1.89
N VAL A 231 -11.54 5.85 -1.19
CA VAL A 231 -11.53 6.23 0.23
C VAL A 231 -11.55 7.75 0.33
N GLU A 232 -12.69 8.28 0.74
CA GLU A 232 -12.89 9.72 0.91
C GLU A 232 -12.09 10.28 2.10
N ASN A 233 -11.61 11.52 1.97
CA ASN A 233 -10.90 12.27 3.02
C ASN A 233 -9.71 11.50 3.65
N ALA A 234 -9.13 10.60 2.87
CA ALA A 234 -8.06 9.75 3.34
C ALA A 234 -6.70 10.41 3.22
N SER A 235 -6.49 11.43 2.39
CA SER A 235 -5.19 12.14 2.34
C SER A 235 -5.39 13.54 1.77
N GLU A 236 -4.57 14.49 2.22
CA GLU A 236 -4.52 15.85 1.66
C GLU A 236 -3.74 15.91 0.32
N HIS A 237 -2.99 14.87 -0.01
CA HIS A 237 -2.05 14.87 -1.14
C HIS A 237 -2.36 13.83 -2.21
N THR A 238 -3.18 12.82 -1.91
CA THR A 238 -3.52 11.76 -2.87
C THR A 238 -4.98 11.33 -2.72
N SER A 239 -5.57 10.84 -3.81
CA SER A 239 -6.81 10.05 -3.75
C SER A 239 -6.46 8.59 -3.57
N ILE A 240 -7.29 7.85 -2.84
CA ILE A 240 -6.98 6.46 -2.50
C ILE A 240 -8.03 5.55 -3.11
N LEU A 241 -7.56 4.56 -3.88
CA LEU A 241 -8.38 3.51 -4.48
C LEU A 241 -8.10 2.19 -3.77
N GLU A 242 -9.12 1.62 -3.14
CA GLU A 242 -9.10 0.26 -2.59
C GLU A 242 -9.72 -0.71 -3.60
N VAL A 243 -9.02 -1.81 -3.84
CA VAL A 243 -9.43 -2.88 -4.74
C VAL A 243 -9.39 -4.19 -3.98
N ARG A 244 -10.54 -4.85 -3.86
CA ARG A 244 -10.64 -6.21 -3.35
C ARG A 244 -11.10 -7.13 -4.45
N ALA A 245 -10.32 -8.15 -4.76
CA ALA A 245 -10.64 -9.12 -5.81
C ALA A 245 -10.01 -10.48 -5.49
N HIS A 246 -10.47 -11.53 -6.16
CA HIS A 246 -9.80 -12.82 -6.07
C HIS A 246 -8.36 -12.71 -6.59
N ASP A 247 -7.41 -13.23 -5.81
CA ASP A 247 -6.00 -13.19 -6.16
C ASP A 247 -5.71 -14.16 -7.30
N ALA A 248 -5.24 -13.61 -8.42
CA ALA A 248 -5.00 -14.33 -9.66
C ALA A 248 -3.76 -13.79 -10.38
N PRO A 249 -3.06 -14.61 -11.18
CA PRO A 249 -1.87 -14.17 -11.91
C PRO A 249 -2.11 -12.88 -12.71
N GLY A 250 -1.36 -11.84 -12.39
CA GLY A 250 -1.44 -10.57 -13.11
C GLY A 250 -2.57 -9.62 -12.68
N LEU A 251 -3.25 -9.87 -11.55
CA LEU A 251 -4.24 -8.94 -11.00
C LEU A 251 -3.70 -7.51 -10.90
N LEU A 252 -2.53 -7.34 -10.27
CA LEU A 252 -1.88 -6.04 -10.12
C LEU A 252 -1.62 -5.36 -11.48
N TYR A 253 -1.18 -6.11 -12.50
CA TYR A 253 -0.99 -5.58 -13.86
C TYR A 253 -2.30 -5.05 -14.45
N ARG A 254 -3.40 -5.79 -14.29
CA ARG A 254 -4.71 -5.39 -14.82
C ARG A 254 -5.21 -4.11 -14.15
N VAL A 255 -5.17 -4.06 -12.82
CA VAL A 255 -5.62 -2.91 -12.04
C VAL A 255 -4.81 -1.67 -12.41
N THR A 256 -3.49 -1.78 -12.40
CA THR A 256 -2.60 -0.66 -12.68
C THR A 256 -2.67 -0.19 -14.14
N ARG A 257 -2.92 -1.10 -15.10
CA ARG A 257 -3.21 -0.75 -16.49
C ARG A 257 -4.53 0.00 -16.63
N ALA A 258 -5.58 -0.45 -15.94
CA ALA A 258 -6.89 0.20 -15.95
C ALA A 258 -6.84 1.60 -15.32
N ILE A 259 -6.08 1.78 -14.23
CA ILE A 259 -5.81 3.10 -13.65
C ILE A 259 -5.09 3.99 -14.67
N ALA A 260 -4.02 3.49 -15.29
CA ALA A 260 -3.25 4.22 -16.29
C ALA A 260 -4.10 4.64 -17.51
N ALA A 261 -5.07 3.82 -17.93
CA ALA A 261 -5.99 4.14 -19.02
C ALA A 261 -6.92 5.34 -18.74
N THR A 262 -7.00 5.78 -17.48
CA THR A 262 -7.75 6.99 -17.08
C THR A 262 -6.86 8.20 -16.87
N ASP A 263 -5.58 8.12 -17.21
CA ASP A 263 -4.58 9.18 -17.01
C ASP A 263 -4.28 9.54 -15.54
N ALA A 264 -4.70 8.70 -14.58
CA ALA A 264 -4.28 8.83 -13.20
C ALA A 264 -2.86 8.25 -13.01
N ALA A 265 -2.03 8.95 -12.24
CA ALA A 265 -0.71 8.49 -11.87
C ALA A 265 -0.75 7.79 -10.50
N ILE A 266 0.03 6.72 -10.35
CA ILE A 266 0.16 5.98 -9.09
C ILE A 266 1.46 6.40 -8.42
N MET A 267 1.35 6.99 -7.23
CA MET A 267 2.50 7.36 -6.38
C MET A 267 3.02 6.17 -5.57
N GLY A 268 2.14 5.23 -5.28
CA GLY A 268 2.49 4.00 -4.59
C GLY A 268 1.34 3.01 -4.56
N ALA A 269 1.67 1.77 -4.25
CA ALA A 269 0.72 0.70 -4.05
C ALA A 269 1.12 -0.14 -2.84
N ARG A 270 0.12 -0.58 -2.07
CA ARG A 270 0.26 -1.64 -1.06
C ARG A 270 -0.62 -2.81 -1.49
N VAL A 271 -0.03 -3.99 -1.53
CA VAL A 271 -0.65 -5.22 -2.02
C VAL A 271 -0.66 -6.20 -0.86
N SER A 272 -1.81 -6.78 -0.56
CA SER A 272 -1.96 -7.70 0.56
C SER A 272 -2.93 -8.82 0.18
N THR A 273 -2.52 -10.06 0.39
CA THR A 273 -3.40 -11.21 0.17
C THR A 273 -4.00 -11.67 1.50
N LEU A 274 -5.33 -11.76 1.55
CA LEU A 274 -6.12 -12.29 2.65
C LEU A 274 -6.87 -13.56 2.19
N GLY A 275 -6.31 -14.72 2.53
CA GLY A 275 -6.88 -15.99 2.07
C GLY A 275 -6.73 -16.15 0.57
N SER A 276 -7.84 -16.13 -0.16
CA SER A 276 -7.88 -16.22 -1.63
C SER A 276 -8.11 -14.86 -2.31
N ASP A 277 -8.26 -13.78 -1.54
CA ASP A 277 -8.53 -12.45 -2.07
C ASP A 277 -7.30 -11.57 -1.91
N ALA A 278 -6.99 -10.79 -2.93
CA ALA A 278 -6.10 -9.64 -2.80
C ALA A 278 -6.92 -8.42 -2.35
N VAL A 279 -6.31 -7.63 -1.47
CA VAL A 279 -6.76 -6.31 -1.05
C VAL A 279 -5.62 -5.35 -1.33
N ASP A 280 -5.75 -4.67 -2.45
CA ASP A 280 -4.75 -3.75 -2.98
C ASP A 280 -5.21 -2.33 -2.79
N VAL A 281 -4.25 -1.45 -2.51
CA VAL A 281 -4.52 -0.03 -2.34
C VAL A 281 -3.52 0.81 -3.09
N PHE A 282 -4.06 1.77 -3.83
CA PHE A 282 -3.30 2.64 -4.71
C PHE A 282 -3.46 4.10 -4.29
N PHE A 283 -2.33 4.79 -4.22
CA PHE A 283 -2.25 6.22 -3.96
C PHE A 283 -2.17 6.94 -5.30
N LEU A 284 -3.20 7.70 -5.63
CA LEU A 284 -3.43 8.26 -6.95
C LEU A 284 -3.35 9.79 -6.93
N VAL A 285 -2.81 10.33 -8.02
CA VAL A 285 -2.82 11.76 -8.31
C VAL A 285 -3.22 12.01 -9.77
N ASP A 286 -3.71 13.20 -10.05
CA ASP A 286 -3.94 13.66 -11.42
C ASP A 286 -2.62 14.02 -12.13
N ARG A 287 -2.70 14.48 -13.37
CA ARG A 287 -1.53 14.89 -14.16
C ARG A 287 -0.76 16.09 -13.57
N GLN A 288 -1.38 16.85 -12.68
CA GLN A 288 -0.78 17.99 -12.00
C GLN A 288 -0.19 17.59 -10.63
N GLY A 289 -0.31 16.32 -10.23
CA GLY A 289 0.16 15.82 -8.94
C GLY A 289 -0.80 16.13 -7.77
N ASN A 290 -2.04 16.53 -8.06
CA ASN A 290 -3.05 16.78 -7.04
C ASN A 290 -3.93 15.55 -6.80
N PRO A 291 -4.65 15.47 -5.67
CA PRO A 291 -5.74 14.51 -5.53
C PRO A 291 -6.72 14.58 -6.70
N LEU A 292 -7.25 13.43 -7.11
CA LEU A 292 -8.22 13.32 -8.20
C LEU A 292 -9.51 14.08 -7.86
N SER A 293 -10.08 14.77 -8.86
CA SER A 293 -11.46 15.28 -8.75
C SER A 293 -12.46 14.13 -8.60
N GLU A 294 -13.63 14.40 -8.02
CA GLU A 294 -14.71 13.40 -7.85
C GLU A 294 -15.05 12.69 -9.17
N GLN A 295 -15.16 13.45 -10.27
CA GLN A 295 -15.45 12.90 -11.58
C GLN A 295 -14.34 11.96 -12.08
N HIS A 296 -13.07 12.33 -11.87
CA HIS A 296 -11.93 11.51 -12.28
C HIS A 296 -11.82 10.25 -11.41
N ALA A 297 -11.98 10.37 -10.10
CA ALA A 297 -12.01 9.24 -9.17
C ALA A 297 -13.13 8.24 -9.51
N ALA A 298 -14.32 8.74 -9.87
CA ALA A 298 -15.42 7.90 -10.34
C ALA A 298 -15.08 7.18 -11.67
N ALA A 299 -14.42 7.85 -12.61
CA ALA A 299 -13.97 7.24 -13.86
C ALA A 299 -12.92 6.14 -13.62
N VAL A 300 -11.97 6.36 -12.71
CA VAL A 300 -11.00 5.33 -12.26
C VAL A 300 -11.75 4.12 -11.71
N LYS A 301 -12.65 4.32 -10.74
CA LYS A 301 -13.42 3.24 -10.12
C LYS A 301 -14.20 2.41 -11.15
N VAL A 302 -14.90 3.07 -12.07
CA VAL A 302 -15.67 2.39 -13.13
C VAL A 302 -14.76 1.60 -14.08
N THR A 303 -13.63 2.18 -14.47
CA THR A 303 -12.68 1.55 -15.41
C THR A 303 -12.02 0.33 -14.79
N VAL A 304 -11.56 0.45 -13.54
CA VAL A 304 -10.95 -0.67 -12.79
C VAL A 304 -11.98 -1.78 -12.53
N MET A 305 -13.20 -1.43 -12.10
CA MET A 305 -14.27 -2.42 -11.92
C MET A 305 -14.59 -3.15 -13.24
N GLY A 306 -14.71 -2.40 -14.34
CA GLY A 306 -14.98 -2.95 -15.67
C GLY A 306 -13.88 -3.90 -16.14
N GLU A 307 -12.61 -3.57 -15.90
CA GLU A 307 -11.48 -4.45 -16.19
C GLU A 307 -11.55 -5.74 -15.38
N LEU A 308 -11.83 -5.66 -14.07
CA LEU A 308 -11.84 -6.82 -13.17
C LEU A 308 -12.98 -7.81 -13.46
N LEU A 309 -14.09 -7.34 -14.04
CA LEU A 309 -15.21 -8.19 -14.45
C LEU A 309 -14.94 -8.95 -15.76
N GLN A 310 -13.91 -8.58 -16.52
CA GLN A 310 -13.51 -9.31 -17.72
C GLN A 310 -12.56 -10.47 -17.36
N PRO A 311 -12.48 -11.52 -18.20
CA PRO A 311 -11.34 -12.45 -18.14
C PRO A 311 -10.05 -11.71 -18.52
N LEU A 312 -8.88 -12.34 -18.27
CA LEU A 312 -7.60 -11.79 -18.74
C LEU A 312 -7.65 -11.57 -20.27
N PRO A 313 -7.18 -10.40 -20.77
CA PRO A 313 -7.18 -10.09 -22.20
C PRO A 313 -6.23 -10.99 -23.00
#